data_AF-A0A3C2C4J0-F1
#
_entry.id   AF-A0A3C2C4J0-F1
#
_cell.length_a   1.000
_cell.length_b   1.000
_cell.length_c   1.000
_cell.angle_alpha   90.00
_cell.angle_beta   90.00
_cell.angle_gamma   90.00
#
_symmetry.space_group_name_H-M   'P 1'
#
loop_
_entity.id
_entity.type
_entity.pdbx_description
1 polymer ?
#
loop_
_entity_poly.entity_id
_entity_poly.type
_entity_poly.pdbx_seq_one_letter_code
_entity_poly.pdbx_strand_id
1 'polypeptide(L)'
;QARIFVDDMEQSIHGGEINVAISSRVLTKENIAGTLGEVVAGKCPGRQTKDEITVFDSTGLAIQDIALAAHLYERAVKQKAGMEVELF
;
A
#
# COMPACT_ATOMS: atom_id res chain seq x y z
N GLN A 1 7.39 20.66 -5.05
CA GLN A 1 7.40 19.73 -3.90
C GLN A 1 6.38 18.64 -4.20
N ALA A 2 6.72 17.37 -3.98
CA ALA A 2 5.82 16.24 -4.28
C ALA A 2 4.92 15.90 -3.08
N ARG A 3 3.73 15.35 -3.32
CA ARG A 3 2.93 14.68 -2.28
C ARG A 3 3.34 13.22 -2.19
N ILE A 4 3.81 12.80 -1.03
CA ILE A 4 4.26 11.44 -0.77
C ILE A 4 3.15 10.69 -0.05
N PHE A 5 2.77 9.54 -0.58
CA PHE A 5 1.84 8.61 0.04
C PHE A 5 2.58 7.30 0.32
N VAL A 6 2.19 6.61 1.39
CA VAL A 6 2.75 5.31 1.78
C VAL A 6 1.66 4.25 1.84
N ASP A 7 1.99 2.98 1.89
CA ASP A 7 1.02 1.92 2.18
C ASP A 7 0.76 1.79 3.69
N ASP A 8 1.83 1.67 4.47
CA ASP A 8 1.86 1.68 5.92
C ASP A 8 2.95 2.63 6.44
N MET A 9 2.57 3.49 7.39
CA MET A 9 3.46 4.52 7.92
C MET A 9 4.68 3.93 8.61
N GLU A 10 4.51 2.86 9.39
CA GLU A 10 5.58 2.31 10.21
C GLU A 10 6.56 1.52 9.36
N GLN A 11 6.07 0.67 8.46
CA GLN A 11 6.92 -0.09 7.54
C GLN A 11 7.67 0.84 6.58
N SER A 12 7.01 1.85 6.02
CA SER A 12 7.66 2.78 5.09
C SER A 12 8.78 3.58 5.75
N ILE A 13 8.60 3.99 7.02
CA ILE A 13 9.65 4.69 7.77
C ILE A 13 10.87 3.80 8.06
N HIS A 14 10.66 2.52 8.35
CA HIS A 14 11.75 1.63 8.75
C HIS A 14 12.45 0.95 7.57
N GLY A 15 11.72 0.64 6.49
CA GLY A 15 12.24 -0.20 5.41
C GLY A 15 11.70 0.13 4.01
N GLY A 16 10.83 1.13 3.86
CA GLY A 16 10.37 1.61 2.56
C GLY A 16 11.34 2.57 1.90
N GLU A 17 11.01 3.03 0.69
CA GLU A 17 11.86 3.95 -0.09
C GLU A 17 12.13 5.28 0.64
N ILE A 18 11.24 5.72 1.55
CA ILE A 18 11.46 6.94 2.33
C ILE A 18 12.42 6.77 3.52
N ASN A 19 12.81 5.56 3.89
CA ASN A 19 13.56 5.31 5.14
C ASN A 19 14.87 6.12 5.22
N VAL A 20 15.60 6.23 4.10
CA VAL A 20 16.88 6.94 4.04
C VAL A 20 16.66 8.45 4.18
N ALA A 21 15.61 8.97 3.55
CA ALA A 21 15.28 10.40 3.62
C ALA A 21 14.79 10.80 5.02
N ILE A 22 14.06 9.92 5.72
CA ILE A 22 13.65 10.11 7.11
C ILE A 22 14.87 10.04 8.05
N SER A 23 15.71 9.01 7.94
CA SER A 23 16.88 8.84 8.81
C SER A 23 17.93 9.94 8.65
N SER A 24 18.06 10.49 7.43
CA SER A 24 18.92 11.64 7.13
C SER A 24 18.26 13.00 7.44
N ARG A 25 17.02 13.02 7.94
CA ARG A 25 16.22 14.22 8.25
C ARG A 25 15.94 15.14 7.05
N VAL A 26 16.09 14.63 5.84
CA VAL A 26 15.65 15.31 4.61
C VAL A 26 14.11 15.34 4.53
N LEU A 27 13.47 14.29 5.02
CA LEU A 27 12.03 14.22 5.25
C LEU A 27 11.74 14.01 6.74
N THR A 28 10.57 14.45 7.16
CA THR A 28 9.95 14.11 8.44
C THR A 28 8.58 13.48 8.20
N LYS A 29 7.97 12.93 9.25
CA LYS A 29 6.64 12.31 9.18
C LYS A 29 5.58 13.28 8.64
N GLU A 30 5.74 14.57 8.93
CA GLU A 30 4.86 15.66 8.50
C GLU A 30 4.95 15.93 6.99
N ASN A 31 5.97 15.42 6.30
CA ASN A 31 6.08 15.51 4.85
C ASN A 31 5.29 14.40 4.12
N ILE A 32 4.78 13.40 4.84
CA ILE A 32 3.99 12.32 4.29
C ILE A 32 2.52 12.74 4.31
N ALA A 33 1.88 12.76 3.14
CA ALA A 33 0.52 13.26 2.96
C ALA A 33 -0.55 12.34 3.58
N GLY A 34 -0.25 11.04 3.67
CA GLY A 34 -1.13 10.02 4.22
C GLY A 34 -0.87 8.66 3.59
N THR A 35 -1.70 7.69 3.93
CA THR A 35 -1.63 6.34 3.36
C THR A 35 -2.48 6.21 2.09
N LEU A 36 -2.14 5.26 1.23
CA LEU A 36 -2.97 4.88 0.08
C LEU A 36 -4.37 4.42 0.53
N GLY A 37 -4.46 3.73 1.67
CA GLY A 37 -5.73 3.31 2.26
C GLY A 37 -6.63 4.48 2.66
N GLU A 38 -6.05 5.55 3.23
CA GLU A 38 -6.79 6.78 3.54
C GLU A 38 -7.29 7.50 2.29
N VAL A 39 -6.49 7.51 1.21
CA VAL A 39 -6.92 8.07 -0.08
C VAL A 39 -8.10 7.29 -0.66
N VAL A 40 -8.00 5.96 -0.69
CA VAL A 40 -9.09 5.08 -1.18
C VAL A 40 -10.34 5.22 -0.32
N ALA A 41 -10.20 5.39 0.99
CA ALA A 41 -11.30 5.59 1.92
C ALA A 41 -11.88 7.02 1.92
N GLY A 42 -11.35 7.95 1.11
CA GLY A 42 -11.80 9.35 1.07
C GLY A 42 -11.43 10.17 2.31
N LYS A 43 -10.50 9.68 3.15
CA LYS A 43 -10.03 10.34 4.37
C LYS A 43 -8.84 11.26 4.12
N CYS A 44 -8.09 11.03 3.06
CA CYS A 44 -7.00 11.89 2.60
C CYS A 44 -7.21 12.26 1.13
N PRO A 45 -7.14 13.55 0.75
CA PRO A 45 -7.18 13.91 -0.66
C PRO A 45 -5.94 13.37 -1.38
N GLY A 46 -6.16 12.72 -2.52
CA GLY A 46 -5.10 12.31 -3.43
C GLY A 46 -4.47 13.50 -4.15
N ARG A 47 -4.25 13.36 -5.46
CA ARG A 47 -3.79 14.46 -6.32
C ARG A 47 -4.80 15.62 -6.32
N GLN A 48 -4.33 16.84 -6.12
CA GLN A 48 -5.19 18.03 -6.03
C GLN A 48 -5.09 18.93 -7.27
N THR A 49 -3.98 18.88 -8.01
CA THR A 49 -3.81 19.65 -9.26
C THR A 49 -3.19 18.79 -10.37
N LYS A 50 -3.31 19.24 -11.62
CA LYS A 50 -2.76 18.51 -12.78
C LYS A 50 -1.23 18.45 -12.75
N ASP A 51 -0.59 19.53 -12.32
CA ASP A 51 0.88 19.68 -12.36
C ASP A 51 1.58 19.14 -11.10
N GLU A 52 0.81 18.67 -10.11
CA GLU A 52 1.35 18.14 -8.87
C GLU A 52 2.16 16.87 -9.10
N ILE A 53 3.34 16.76 -8.49
CA ILE A 53 4.07 15.49 -8.48
C ILE A 53 3.56 14.66 -7.30
N THR A 54 3.22 13.40 -7.55
CA THR A 54 2.81 12.44 -6.50
C THR A 54 3.75 11.25 -6.51
N VAL A 55 4.16 10.81 -5.32
CA VAL A 55 4.99 9.62 -5.12
C VAL A 55 4.22 8.66 -4.21
N PHE A 56 4.26 7.38 -4.54
CA PHE A 56 3.78 6.31 -3.69
C PHE A 56 4.95 5.42 -3.31
N ASP A 57 5.25 5.35 -2.02
CA ASP A 57 6.18 4.39 -1.44
C ASP A 57 5.40 3.14 -1.02
N SER A 58 5.86 1.98 -1.48
CA SER A 58 5.16 0.72 -1.35
C SER A 58 6.11 -0.30 -0.71
N THR A 59 5.84 -0.71 0.53
CA THR A 59 6.56 -1.79 1.20
C THR A 59 5.94 -3.16 0.95
N GLY A 60 4.67 -3.20 0.54
CA GLY A 60 3.90 -4.41 0.33
C GLY A 60 3.30 -4.91 1.64
N LEU A 61 1.98 -5.10 1.68
CA LEU A 61 1.27 -5.50 2.89
C LEU A 61 0.65 -6.88 2.73
N ALA A 62 0.90 -7.78 3.69
CA ALA A 62 0.34 -9.14 3.68
C ALA A 62 -1.21 -9.17 3.56
N ILE A 63 -1.90 -8.13 4.05
CA ILE A 63 -3.35 -7.99 3.89
C ILE A 63 -3.78 -7.92 2.42
N GLN A 64 -2.94 -7.37 1.55
CA GLN A 64 -3.20 -7.27 0.10
C GLN A 64 -3.14 -8.66 -0.53
N ASP A 65 -2.14 -9.46 -0.18
CA ASP A 65 -1.98 -10.84 -0.65
C ASP A 65 -3.14 -11.73 -0.21
N ILE A 66 -3.52 -11.66 1.08
CA ILE A 66 -4.62 -12.45 1.63
C ILE A 66 -5.96 -12.04 1.03
N ALA A 67 -6.21 -10.73 0.85
CA ALA A 67 -7.44 -10.26 0.21
C ALA A 67 -7.54 -10.75 -1.24
N LEU A 68 -6.44 -10.71 -2.00
CA LEU A 68 -6.38 -11.22 -3.35
C LEU A 68 -6.59 -12.74 -3.37
N ALA A 69 -5.89 -13.48 -2.50
CA ALA A 69 -6.00 -14.93 -2.39
C ALA A 69 -7.43 -15.37 -2.06
N ALA A 70 -8.10 -14.70 -1.12
CA ALA A 70 -9.49 -14.97 -0.78
C ALA A 70 -10.43 -14.76 -1.98
N HIS A 71 -10.28 -13.63 -2.69
CA HIS A 71 -11.08 -13.34 -3.88
C HIS A 71 -10.87 -14.37 -5.00
N LEU A 72 -9.61 -14.75 -5.25
CA LEU A 72 -9.28 -15.76 -6.26
C LEU A 72 -9.77 -17.15 -5.86
N TYR A 73 -9.64 -17.51 -4.58
CA TYR A 73 -10.14 -18.77 -4.05
C TYR A 73 -11.65 -18.91 -4.25
N GLU A 74 -12.44 -17.88 -3.88
CA GLU A 74 -13.88 -17.89 -4.12
C GLU A 74 -14.26 -18.06 -5.59
N ARG A 75 -13.51 -17.43 -6.51
CA ARG A 75 -13.72 -17.61 -7.95
C ARG A 75 -13.35 -19.01 -8.41
N ALA A 76 -12.23 -19.54 -7.95
CA ALA A 76 -11.77 -20.88 -8.29
C ALA A 76 -12.79 -21.94 -7.87
N VAL A 77 -13.33 -21.85 -6.64
CA VAL A 77 -14.39 -22.73 -6.14
C VAL A 77 -15.65 -22.65 -7.02
N LYS A 78 -16.13 -21.43 -7.34
CA LYS A 78 -17.31 -21.25 -8.21
C LYS A 78 -17.12 -21.79 -9.62
N GLN A 79 -15.89 -21.75 -10.13
CA GLN A 79 -15.54 -22.21 -11.48
C GLN A 79 -15.07 -23.67 -11.52
N LYS A 80 -15.01 -24.35 -10.38
CA LYS A 80 -14.41 -25.70 -10.25
C LYS A 80 -12.99 -25.76 -10.83
N ALA A 81 -12.20 -24.72 -10.58
CA ALA A 81 -10.80 -24.64 -10.99
C ALA A 81 -9.88 -24.97 -9.80
N GLY A 82 -8.85 -25.77 -10.04
CA GLY A 82 -7.87 -26.18 -9.04
C GLY A 82 -7.87 -27.68 -8.76
N MET A 83 -7.17 -28.09 -7.69
CA MET A 83 -7.05 -29.47 -7.24
C MET A 83 -7.31 -29.51 -5.74
N GLU A 84 -8.17 -30.44 -5.31
CA GLU A 84 -8.35 -30.75 -3.89
C GLU A 84 -7.21 -31.64 -3.42
N VAL A 85 -6.66 -31.34 -2.24
CA VAL A 85 -5.59 -32.11 -1.62
C VAL A 85 -6.03 -32.49 -0.22
N GLU A 86 -6.04 -33.79 0.07
CA GLU A 86 -6.32 -34.30 1.41
C GLU A 86 -5.11 -34.03 2.31
N LEU A 87 -5.33 -33.34 3.43
CA LEU A 87 -4.27 -32.93 4.34
C LEU A 87 -3.94 -33.98 5.40
N PHE A 88 -4.84 -34.95 5.62
CA PHE A 88 -4.76 -35.95 6.68
C PHE A 88 -5.17 -37.32 6.18
#